data_AF-A0A534FID9-F1
#
_entry.id   AF-A0A534FID9-F1
#
_cell.length_a   1.000
_cell.length_b   1.000
_cell.length_c   1.000
_cell.angle_alpha   90.00
_cell.angle_beta   90.00
_cell.angle_gamma   90.00
#
_symmetry.space_group_name_H-M   'P 1'
#
loop_
_entity.id
_entity.type
_entity.pdbx_description
1 polymer ?
#
loop_
_entity_poly.entity_id
_entity_poly.type
_entity_poly.pdbx_seq_one_letter_code
_entity_poly.pdbx_strand_id
1 'polypeptide(L)'
;MLAWSALSATRDFRQARWTSRRCSRSGGLYECEARTPDDAYAALYAEAVFHDRGEHSFSLSTTVHISSGPQADHRTAPVDRGHR
;
A
#
# COMPACT_ATOMS: atom_id res chain seq x y z
N MET A 1 1.74 -18.13 2.56
CA MET A 1 1.17 -17.00 1.81
C MET A 1 0.73 -15.93 2.78
N LEU A 2 1.07 -14.68 2.50
CA LEU A 2 0.59 -13.49 3.20
C LEU A 2 -0.40 -12.76 2.30
N ALA A 3 -1.40 -12.13 2.89
CA ALA A 3 -2.26 -11.18 2.21
C ALA A 3 -2.14 -9.81 2.89
N TRP A 4 -1.91 -8.80 2.08
CA TRP A 4 -1.89 -7.41 2.45
C TRP A 4 -3.23 -6.78 2.08
N SER A 5 -3.83 -6.05 3.02
CA SER A 5 -5.09 -5.35 2.79
C SER A 5 -5.04 -3.91 3.27
N ALA A 6 -5.78 -3.05 2.58
CA ALA A 6 -5.94 -1.64 2.92
C ALA A 6 -7.36 -1.17 2.59
N LEU A 7 -7.81 -0.13 3.29
CA LEU A 7 -9.05 0.58 3.02
C LEU A 7 -8.76 2.03 2.61
N SER A 8 -9.59 2.60 1.74
CA SER A 8 -9.53 4.01 1.35
C SER A 8 -10.92 4.56 1.05
N ALA A 9 -11.16 5.83 1.38
CA ALA A 9 -12.40 6.52 1.02
C ALA A 9 -12.52 6.77 -0.50
N THR A 10 -11.41 6.64 -1.24
CA THR A 10 -11.36 6.80 -2.70
C THR A 10 -10.70 5.59 -3.35
N ARG A 11 -10.71 5.52 -4.69
CA ARG A 11 -9.98 4.48 -5.44
C ARG A 11 -8.45 4.67 -5.41
N ASP A 12 -7.94 5.69 -4.72
CA ASP A 12 -6.51 5.93 -4.53
C ASP A 12 -6.05 5.36 -3.16
N PHE A 13 -5.09 4.44 -3.19
CA PHE A 13 -4.55 3.75 -2.02
C PHE A 13 -3.12 4.20 -1.65
N ARG A 14 -2.57 5.23 -2.29
CA ARG A 14 -1.19 5.69 -2.07
C ARG A 14 -0.91 6.12 -0.62
N GLN A 15 -1.91 6.70 0.05
CA GLN A 15 -1.84 7.13 1.46
C GLN A 15 -2.52 6.15 2.43
N ALA A 16 -3.00 5.01 1.93
CA ALA A 16 -3.73 4.05 2.75
C ALA A 16 -2.76 3.27 3.65
N ARG A 17 -3.24 2.91 4.85
CA ARG A 17 -2.49 2.04 5.76
C ARG A 17 -2.68 0.58 5.35
N TRP A 18 -1.58 -0.07 4.99
CA TRP A 18 -1.56 -1.48 4.67
C TRP A 18 -1.26 -2.32 5.92
N THR A 19 -1.95 -3.46 6.05
CA THR A 19 -1.71 -4.45 7.09
C THR A 19 -1.66 -5.84 6.46
N SER A 20 -0.84 -6.74 7.01
CA SER A 20 -0.71 -8.11 6.52
C SER A 20 -1.34 -9.13 7.47
N ARG A 21 -1.86 -10.21 6.89
CA ARG A 21 -2.34 -11.38 7.60
C ARG A 21 -1.98 -12.66 6.86
N ARG A 22 -1.85 -13.76 7.61
CA ARG A 22 -1.61 -15.09 7.03
C ARG A 22 -2.92 -15.62 6.47
N CYS A 23 -2.89 -16.09 5.23
CA CYS A 23 -4.04 -16.76 4.62
C CYS A 23 -4.24 -18.14 5.25
N SER A 24 -5.50 -18.56 5.36
CA SER A 24 -5.83 -19.92 5.80
C SER A 24 -5.48 -20.92 4.70
N ARG A 25 -5.26 -22.17 5.09
CA ARG A 25 -5.03 -23.27 4.15
C ARG A 25 -6.24 -24.18 4.19
N SER A 26 -6.87 -24.41 3.05
CA SER A 26 -8.07 -25.24 2.91
C SER A 26 -8.00 -26.03 1.61
N GLY A 27 -8.19 -27.36 1.67
CA GLY A 27 -8.18 -28.21 0.47
C GLY A 27 -6.90 -28.16 -0.37
N GLY A 28 -5.74 -27.86 0.24
CA GLY A 28 -4.48 -27.69 -0.49
C GLY A 28 -4.29 -26.31 -1.13
N LEU A 29 -5.30 -25.45 -1.10
CA LEU A 29 -5.27 -24.07 -1.56
C LEU A 29 -5.04 -23.10 -0.39
N TYR A 30 -4.70 -21.86 -0.73
CA TYR A 30 -4.68 -20.74 0.22
C TYR A 30 -5.92 -19.88 0.01
N GLU A 31 -6.58 -19.52 1.11
CA GLU A 31 -7.77 -18.68 1.10
C GLU A 31 -7.47 -17.38 1.86
N CYS A 32 -7.61 -16.27 1.15
CA CYS A 32 -7.35 -14.93 1.65
C CYS A 32 -8.61 -14.11 1.49
N GLU A 33 -9.19 -13.64 2.59
CA GLU A 33 -10.39 -12.81 2.54
C GLU A 33 -10.01 -11.32 2.58
N ALA A 34 -10.96 -10.45 2.31
CA ALA A 34 -10.97 -9.05 2.71
C ALA A 34 -12.43 -8.63 2.89
N ARG A 35 -12.71 -7.76 3.86
CA ARG A 35 -14.04 -7.16 3.97
C ARG A 35 -14.11 -5.99 3.01
N THR A 36 -15.16 -5.94 2.20
CA THR A 36 -15.48 -4.77 1.39
C THR A 36 -16.54 -3.97 2.14
N PRO A 37 -16.19 -2.80 2.71
CA PRO A 37 -17.15 -1.94 3.38
C PRO A 37 -18.09 -1.27 2.37
N ASP A 38 -19.28 -0.88 2.81
CA ASP A 38 -20.31 -0.25 1.95
C ASP A 38 -19.94 1.19 1.55
N ASP A 39 -19.12 1.88 2.36
CA ASP A 39 -18.78 3.30 2.25
C ASP A 39 -17.30 3.57 1.91
N ALA A 40 -16.53 2.53 1.59
CA ALA A 40 -15.11 2.64 1.25
C ALA A 40 -14.65 1.59 0.23
N TYR A 41 -13.45 1.78 -0.30
CA TYR A 41 -12.80 0.84 -1.20
C TYR A 41 -11.84 -0.06 -0.42
N ALA A 42 -11.83 -1.34 -0.76
CA ALA A 42 -10.89 -2.31 -0.23
C ALA A 42 -9.88 -2.74 -1.30
N ALA A 43 -8.61 -2.85 -0.92
CA ALA A 43 -7.57 -3.49 -1.72
C ALA A 43 -7.10 -4.77 -1.02
N LEU A 44 -6.84 -5.81 -1.81
CA LEU A 44 -6.25 -7.08 -1.38
C LEU A 44 -5.12 -7.46 -2.33
N TYR A 45 -3.93 -7.70 -1.78
CA TYR A 45 -2.75 -8.15 -2.50
C TYR A 45 -2.20 -9.39 -1.80
N ALA A 46 -2.18 -10.53 -2.48
CA ALA A 46 -1.64 -11.78 -1.94
C ALA A 46 -0.22 -12.04 -2.47
N GLU A 47 0.69 -12.34 -1.55
CA GLU A 47 2.08 -12.65 -1.84
C GLU A 47 2.36 -14.13 -1.55
N ALA A 48 2.73 -14.85 -2.61
CA ALA A 48 3.24 -16.21 -2.50
C ALA A 48 4.72 -16.16 -2.10
N VAL A 49 5.03 -16.76 -0.96
CA VAL A 49 6.41 -17.00 -0.53
C VAL A 49 6.73 -18.44 -0.90
N PHE A 50 7.73 -18.62 -1.76
CA PHE A 50 8.24 -19.93 -2.13
C PHE A 50 9.42 -20.27 -1.23
N HIS A 51 9.49 -21.52 -0.80
CA HIS A 51 10.63 -22.06 -0.08
C HIS A 51 11.34 -23.03 -1.01
N ASP A 52 12.40 -22.57 -1.66
CA ASP A 52 13.29 -23.47 -2.39
C ASP A 52 14.32 -24.05 -1.44
N ARG A 53 14.59 -25.36 -1.54
CA ARG A 53 15.44 -26.06 -0.57
C ARG A 53 16.90 -25.85 -0.94
N GLY A 54 17.59 -25.00 -0.17
CA GLY A 54 19.03 -24.74 -0.31
C GLY A 54 19.37 -23.36 -0.84
N GLU A 55 18.37 -22.60 -1.30
CA GLU A 55 18.51 -21.22 -1.77
C GLU A 55 18.01 -20.23 -0.71
N HIS A 56 18.53 -19.02 -0.74
CA HIS A 56 18.11 -17.95 0.17
C HIS A 56 16.72 -17.45 -0.23
N SER A 57 15.90 -17.03 0.76
CA SER A 57 14.61 -16.39 0.47
C SER A 57 14.83 -15.16 -0.43
N PHE A 58 14.22 -15.14 -1.62
CA PHE A 58 14.25 -14.00 -2.53
C PHE A 58 12.83 -13.46 -2.75
N SER A 59 12.72 -12.13 -2.83
CA SER A 59 11.46 -11.48 -3.16
C SER A 59 11.17 -11.65 -4.64
N LEU A 60 9.94 -12.06 -4.98
CA LEU A 60 9.43 -12.01 -6.35
C LEU A 60 8.81 -10.65 -6.71
N SER A 61 8.77 -9.73 -5.74
CA SER A 61 8.31 -8.36 -5.93
C SER A 61 9.49 -7.39 -5.90
N THR A 62 9.39 -6.32 -6.68
CA THR A 62 10.34 -5.19 -6.60
C THR A 62 9.90 -4.25 -5.49
N THR A 63 10.67 -4.16 -4.41
CA THR A 63 10.47 -3.15 -3.37
C THR A 63 10.86 -1.77 -3.91
N VAL A 64 9.89 -0.85 -4.05
CA VAL A 64 10.14 0.54 -4.45
C VAL A 64 10.16 1.42 -3.22
N HIS A 65 11.25 2.17 -3.02
CA HIS A 65 11.34 3.23 -2.03
C HIS A 65 11.13 4.58 -2.70
N ILE A 66 10.05 5.29 -2.35
CA ILE A 66 9.80 6.65 -2.83
C ILE A 66 10.37 7.62 -1.80
N SER A 67 11.54 8.19 -2.09
CA SER A 67 12.07 9.32 -1.34
C SER A 67 11.46 10.60 -1.90
N SER A 68 10.77 11.38 -1.07
CA SER A 68 10.28 12.71 -1.48
C SER A 68 11.45 13.63 -1.87
N GLY A 69 11.35 14.27 -3.04
CA GLY A 69 12.23 15.39 -3.41
C GLY A 69 11.89 16.67 -2.64
N PRO A 70 12.77 17.68 -2.63
CA PRO A 70 12.59 18.90 -1.86
C PRO A 70 11.23 19.53 -2.17
N GLN A 71 10.46 19.77 -1.10
CA GLN A 71 9.24 20.55 -1.15
C GLN A 71 9.59 21.92 -1.74
N ALA A 72 9.11 22.20 -2.95
CA ALA A 72 9.19 23.55 -3.48
C ALA A 72 8.34 24.42 -2.55
N ASP A 73 9.00 25.23 -1.72
CA ASP A 73 8.37 26.21 -0.87
C ASP A 73 7.36 27.00 -1.71
N HIS A 74 6.11 26.95 -1.27
CA HIS A 74 5.04 27.77 -1.82
C HIS A 74 5.44 29.22 -1.59
N ARG A 75 6.05 29.83 -2.60
CA ARG A 75 6.51 31.22 -2.61
C ARG A 75 5.36 32.11 -2.19
N THR A 76 5.43 32.63 -0.96
CA THR A 76 4.55 33.66 -0.43
C THR A 76 4.45 34.79 -1.45
N ALA A 77 3.27 35.01 -2.01
CA ALA A 77 3.03 36.15 -2.88
C ALA A 77 3.29 37.45 -2.08
N PRO A 78 3.93 38.47 -2.66
CA PRO A 78 4.11 39.74 -1.98
C PRO A 78 2.73 40.38 -1.75
N VAL A 79 2.46 40.77 -0.51
CA VAL A 79 1.28 41.56 -0.16
C VAL A 79 1.45 42.94 -0.81
N ASP A 80 0.53 43.29 -1.71
CA ASP A 80 0.38 44.64 -2.24
C ASP A 80 -0.12 45.55 -1.12
N ARG A 81 0.78 46.38 -0.57
CA ARG A 81 0.37 47.49 0.31
C ARG A 81 0.12 48.70 -0.57
N GLY A 82 -1.13 48.80 -1.02
CA GLY A 82 -1.66 49.97 -1.69
C GLY A 82 -1.40 51.25 -0.89
N HIS A 83 -0.99 52.27 -1.63
CA HIS A 83 -0.90 53.66 -1.19
C HIS A 83 -2.25 54.20 -0.73
N ARG A 84 -2.28 54.80 0.47
CA ARG A 84 -3.01 56.05 0.73
C ARG A 84 -2.43 56.79 1.93
#